data_AF-A0A9Q0QQC6-F1
#
_entry.id   AF-A0A9Q0QQC6-F1
#
_cell.length_a   1.000
_cell.length_b   1.000
_cell.length_c   1.000
_cell.angle_alpha   90.00
_cell.angle_beta   90.00
_cell.angle_gamma   90.00
#
_symmetry.space_group_name_H-M   'P 1'
#
loop_
_entity.id
_entity.type
_entity.pdbx_description
1 polymer ?
#
loop_
_entity_poly.entity_id
_entity_poly.type
_entity_poly.pdbx_seq_one_letter_code
_entity_poly.pdbx_strand_id
1 'polypeptide(L)'
;MFMVKFHGVGSGRVTGGDMGDIEEGVVLGDCGNDGDIGSWVIIDSGVRTCGVDQDRLGEFCNKDKNITSGSLQSANIKKVLEELASKADINGFIVTSSGEGQDKIYGLAQCRGDVSKEDCSECTKDAAKQLPELCPNQSDARIWFDYCFLRYDISNFVGKVDTSFGIIYYNVENVTDPDPVTFDKDLGALMDQVKAQALVPENHGLGKGESKITPYETLYALVQCTRDLSQLYCAQCLAIAIQTFGGGGYCQHRKGCRVLYSSCYVRYELYPFYFPVASSNYVNKVSYKTSLMVRVYLP
;
A
#
# COMPACT_ATOMS: atom_id res chain seq x y z
N MET A 1 -1.40 21.24 15.30
CA MET A 1 -0.06 21.69 14.88
C MET A 1 0.75 20.42 14.67
N PHE A 2 0.85 19.96 13.44
CA PHE A 2 1.48 18.68 13.10
C PHE A 2 2.82 18.97 12.43
N MET A 3 3.88 18.29 12.88
CA MET A 3 5.22 18.42 12.32
C MET A 3 5.31 17.72 10.97
N VAL A 4 5.64 18.47 9.93
CA VAL A 4 6.03 17.95 8.62
C VAL A 4 7.55 17.84 8.59
N LYS A 5 8.09 16.68 8.20
CA LYS A 5 9.54 16.44 8.11
C LYS A 5 9.96 16.41 6.63
N PHE A 6 10.66 17.45 6.20
CA PHE A 6 11.22 17.58 4.86
C PHE A 6 12.53 16.81 4.70
N HIS A 7 12.73 16.15 3.55
CA HIS A 7 14.05 15.91 2.95
C HIS A 7 13.93 16.36 1.49
N GLY A 8 14.74 17.34 1.08
CA GLY A 8 14.71 17.85 -0.29
C GLY A 8 16.11 18.12 -0.81
N VAL A 9 16.27 18.08 -2.14
CA VAL A 9 17.20 18.91 -2.91
C VAL A 9 16.59 19.12 -4.30
N GLY A 10 16.36 20.38 -4.71
CA GLY A 10 15.97 20.69 -6.09
C GLY A 10 15.31 22.06 -6.30
N SER A 11 16.13 23.07 -6.62
CA SER A 11 15.83 24.50 -6.77
C SER A 11 14.77 24.86 -7.84
N GLY A 12 13.78 25.67 -7.46
CA GLY A 12 12.86 26.37 -8.38
C GLY A 12 12.29 27.64 -7.71
N ARG A 13 12.41 28.79 -8.38
CA ARG A 13 12.06 30.13 -7.87
C ARG A 13 10.66 30.50 -8.37
N VAL A 14 9.71 30.74 -7.46
CA VAL A 14 8.39 31.32 -7.80
C VAL A 14 8.11 32.53 -6.91
N THR A 15 7.72 33.65 -7.53
CA THR A 15 7.47 34.95 -6.91
C THR A 15 6.00 35.09 -6.49
N GLY A 16 5.77 35.31 -5.19
CA GLY A 16 4.76 36.19 -4.57
C GLY A 16 3.27 36.06 -4.91
N GLY A 17 2.49 35.59 -3.92
CA GLY A 17 1.04 35.81 -3.79
C GLY A 17 0.42 34.94 -2.68
N ASP A 18 0.15 35.53 -1.52
CA ASP A 18 -0.35 34.87 -0.29
C ASP A 18 -1.64 34.05 -0.47
N MET A 19 -1.62 32.76 -0.11
CA MET A 19 -2.70 32.01 0.57
C MET A 19 -2.28 30.54 0.83
N GLY A 20 -1.99 30.24 2.11
CA GLY A 20 -2.17 28.94 2.79
C GLY A 20 -1.47 27.70 2.24
N ASP A 21 -0.31 27.38 2.82
CA ASP A 21 0.48 26.14 2.76
C ASP A 21 -0.21 24.90 2.14
N ILE A 22 0.06 24.69 0.84
CA ILE A 22 -0.18 23.45 0.09
C ILE A 22 1.20 22.93 -0.33
N GLU A 23 1.61 21.75 0.11
CA GLU A 23 2.79 21.09 -0.45
C GLU A 23 2.40 20.41 -1.77
N GLU A 24 3.07 20.76 -2.87
CA GLU A 24 2.92 20.13 -4.17
C GLU A 24 3.46 18.69 -4.17
N GLY A 25 2.55 17.74 -4.41
CA GLY A 25 2.66 16.49 -5.17
C GLY A 25 3.94 15.62 -5.06
N VAL A 26 3.79 14.44 -4.46
CA VAL A 26 4.61 13.27 -4.82
C VAL A 26 4.15 12.78 -6.20
N VAL A 27 5.06 12.76 -7.16
CA VAL A 27 4.92 12.01 -8.41
C VAL A 27 5.12 10.53 -8.06
N LEU A 28 4.07 9.71 -8.17
CA LEU A 28 4.25 8.26 -8.31
C LEU A 28 4.22 7.96 -9.82
N GLY A 29 5.42 7.82 -10.37
CA GLY A 29 5.66 7.62 -11.77
C GLY A 29 6.94 8.32 -12.20
N ASP A 30 8.09 7.79 -11.79
CA ASP A 30 9.32 7.83 -12.57
C ASP A 30 10.25 6.71 -12.10
N CYS A 31 10.70 5.87 -13.04
CA CYS A 31 11.79 4.92 -12.86
C CYS A 31 13.07 5.71 -12.57
N GLY A 32 13.36 5.98 -11.30
CA GLY A 32 14.54 6.70 -10.84
C GLY A 32 15.35 5.83 -9.88
N ASN A 33 16.47 5.30 -10.38
CA ASN A 33 17.54 4.77 -9.54
C ASN A 33 18.06 5.89 -8.62
N ASP A 34 17.64 5.93 -7.36
CA ASP A 34 18.41 6.61 -6.32
C ASP A 34 18.95 5.57 -5.34
N GLY A 35 20.11 5.04 -5.71
CA GLY A 35 20.82 3.98 -5.02
C GLY A 35 22.26 3.82 -5.53
N ASP A 36 23.07 4.84 -5.24
CA ASP A 36 24.52 4.80 -5.01
C ASP A 36 25.57 4.87 -6.14
N ILE A 37 26.42 5.88 -5.94
CA ILE A 37 27.88 6.01 -6.14
C ILE A 37 28.52 5.79 -7.52
N GLY A 38 29.03 6.90 -8.05
CA GLY A 38 30.09 7.08 -9.04
C GLY A 38 30.72 5.83 -9.69
N SER A 39 30.34 5.57 -10.94
CA SER A 39 31.27 5.18 -12.00
C SER A 39 30.60 5.27 -13.37
N TRP A 40 31.37 5.75 -14.35
CA TRP A 40 30.98 5.91 -15.74
C TRP A 40 30.40 4.63 -16.33
N VAL A 41 29.23 4.71 -16.97
CA VAL A 41 28.68 3.60 -17.77
C VAL A 41 28.89 3.89 -19.25
N ILE A 42 29.72 3.05 -19.88
CA ILE A 42 29.84 2.91 -21.33
C ILE A 42 28.48 2.47 -21.89
N ILE A 43 28.03 3.15 -22.94
CA ILE A 43 26.76 2.87 -23.61
C ILE A 43 26.96 1.60 -24.44
N ASP A 44 26.39 0.48 -24.01
CA ASP A 44 26.15 -0.67 -24.90
C ASP A 44 24.65 -0.80 -25.21
N SER A 45 24.39 -1.25 -26.42
CA SER A 45 23.13 -1.16 -27.17
C SER A 45 22.17 -2.28 -26.75
N GLY A 46 21.79 -2.30 -25.46
CA GLY A 46 20.80 -3.21 -24.91
C GLY A 46 19.55 -2.46 -24.48
N VAL A 47 18.39 -2.83 -25.04
CA VAL A 47 17.09 -2.44 -24.51
C VAL A 47 17.02 -2.94 -23.06
N ARG A 48 17.18 -2.04 -22.09
CA ARG A 48 16.85 -2.32 -20.69
C ARG A 48 15.33 -2.26 -20.58
N THR A 49 14.70 -3.41 -20.44
CA THR A 49 13.36 -3.49 -19.84
C THR A 49 13.44 -2.83 -18.47
N CYS A 50 12.57 -1.86 -18.19
CA CYS A 50 12.40 -1.37 -16.82
C CYS A 50 12.05 -2.61 -15.97
N GLY A 51 12.88 -2.92 -14.97
CA GLY A 51 12.43 -3.80 -13.90
C GLY A 51 11.17 -3.17 -13.31
N VAL A 52 10.19 -3.98 -12.94
CA VAL A 52 9.02 -3.50 -12.22
C VAL A 52 9.52 -3.21 -10.80
N ASP A 53 10.25 -2.11 -10.60
CA ASP A 53 10.46 -1.58 -9.26
C ASP A 53 9.06 -1.32 -8.71
N GLN A 54 8.66 -2.15 -7.76
CA GLN A 54 7.32 -2.07 -7.22
C GLN A 54 7.27 -0.85 -6.31
N ASP A 55 6.36 0.08 -6.61
CA ASP A 55 6.33 1.35 -5.91
C ASP A 55 6.01 1.15 -4.42
N ARG A 56 6.96 1.55 -3.58
CA ARG A 56 6.78 1.62 -2.13
C ARG A 56 5.72 2.67 -1.81
N LEU A 57 4.59 2.25 -1.26
CA LEU A 57 3.53 3.11 -0.73
C LEU A 57 3.89 3.66 0.66
N GLY A 58 4.89 3.08 1.30
CA GLY A 58 5.62 3.65 2.42
C GLY A 58 5.59 2.80 3.67
N GLU A 59 5.88 3.41 4.81
CA GLU A 59 6.39 2.72 5.98
C GLU A 59 5.88 3.32 7.29
N PHE A 60 5.95 2.51 8.34
CA PHE A 60 5.73 2.92 9.72
C PHE A 60 6.82 2.33 10.60
N CYS A 61 7.53 3.19 11.33
CA CYS A 61 8.48 2.81 12.36
C CYS A 61 7.94 3.26 13.72
N ASN A 62 7.61 2.32 14.60
CA ASN A 62 7.09 2.66 15.93
C ASN A 62 8.22 3.20 16.82
N LYS A 63 8.26 4.51 17.04
CA LYS A 63 9.33 5.18 17.81
C LYS A 63 9.34 4.81 19.29
N ASP A 64 8.21 4.33 19.82
CA ASP A 64 8.06 3.94 21.22
C ASP A 64 8.50 2.48 21.47
N LYS A 65 8.71 1.70 20.41
CA LYS A 65 9.20 0.32 20.47
C LYS A 65 10.56 0.22 19.79
N ASN A 66 11.61 0.26 20.60
CA ASN A 66 12.98 0.13 20.13
C ASN A 66 13.54 -1.27 20.41
N ILE A 67 14.53 -1.66 19.62
CA ILE A 67 15.36 -2.83 19.90
C ILE A 67 16.13 -2.59 21.19
N THR A 68 16.10 -3.58 22.09
CA THR A 68 16.78 -3.51 23.38
C THR A 68 18.28 -3.76 23.19
N SER A 69 19.13 -2.91 23.77
CA SER A 69 20.58 -3.08 23.70
C SER A 69 21.02 -4.39 24.36
N GLY A 70 21.92 -5.14 23.70
CA GLY A 70 22.39 -6.45 24.16
C GLY A 70 21.41 -7.60 23.97
N SER A 71 20.23 -7.35 23.39
CA SER A 71 19.22 -8.38 23.07
C SER A 71 19.55 -9.13 21.78
N LEU A 72 18.84 -10.23 21.53
CA LEU A 72 18.93 -10.99 20.27
C LEU A 72 17.89 -10.53 19.23
N GLN A 73 17.14 -9.45 19.52
CA GLN A 73 16.04 -8.97 18.69
C GLN A 73 16.48 -8.63 17.26
N SER A 74 17.61 -7.93 17.05
CA SER A 74 18.10 -7.63 15.69
C SER A 74 18.39 -8.89 14.87
N ALA A 75 19.00 -9.90 15.50
CA ALA A 75 19.29 -11.18 14.84
C ALA A 75 18.00 -11.94 14.52
N ASN A 76 17.00 -11.89 15.41
CA ASN A 76 15.71 -12.51 15.20
C ASN A 76 14.85 -11.78 14.16
N ILE A 77 14.91 -10.45 14.08
CA ILE A 77 14.30 -9.66 13.00
C ILE A 77 14.89 -10.08 11.67
N LYS A 78 16.23 -10.18 11.55
CA LYS A 78 16.88 -10.64 10.33
C LYS A 78 16.38 -12.02 9.88
N LYS A 79 16.32 -12.98 10.80
CA LYS A 79 15.81 -14.33 10.51
C LYS A 79 14.34 -14.31 10.05
N VAL A 80 13.50 -13.51 10.71
CA VAL A 80 12.11 -13.33 10.32
C VAL A 80 12.02 -12.75 8.91
N LEU A 81 12.73 -11.67 8.60
CA LEU A 81 12.73 -11.04 7.28
C LEU A 81 13.21 -11.98 6.17
N GLU A 82 14.27 -12.76 6.41
CA GLU A 82 14.77 -13.79 5.48
C GLU A 82 13.73 -14.87 5.20
N GLU A 83 13.00 -15.31 6.23
CA GLU A 83 11.94 -16.31 6.07
C GLU A 83 10.71 -15.74 5.34
N LEU A 84 10.32 -14.50 5.65
CA LEU A 84 9.23 -13.82 4.96
C LEU A 84 9.54 -13.68 3.45
N ALA A 85 10.73 -13.19 3.10
CA ALA A 85 11.15 -13.00 1.71
C ALA A 85 11.33 -14.29 0.90
N SER A 86 11.57 -15.42 1.57
CA SER A 86 11.83 -16.71 0.89
C SER A 86 10.61 -17.61 0.74
N LYS A 87 9.51 -17.34 1.48
CA LYS A 87 8.35 -18.23 1.53
C LYS A 87 7.01 -17.55 1.26
N ALA A 88 6.95 -16.22 1.21
CA ALA A 88 5.69 -15.52 0.99
C ALA A 88 5.05 -15.85 -0.36
N ASP A 89 5.84 -16.08 -1.41
CA ASP A 89 5.37 -16.38 -2.78
C ASP A 89 4.72 -17.77 -2.94
N ILE A 90 5.02 -18.72 -2.04
CA ILE A 90 4.48 -20.08 -2.11
C ILE A 90 2.94 -20.06 -2.06
N ASN A 91 2.40 -19.27 -1.13
CA ASN A 91 0.96 -19.15 -0.87
C ASN A 91 0.45 -17.70 -0.91
N GLY A 92 1.29 -16.72 -1.26
CA GLY A 92 1.00 -15.28 -1.19
C GLY A 92 0.86 -14.74 0.25
N PHE A 93 1.20 -15.53 1.27
CA PHE A 93 1.02 -15.19 2.68
C PHE A 93 1.86 -16.09 3.58
N ILE A 94 2.45 -15.50 4.60
CA ILE A 94 3.17 -16.22 5.67
C ILE A 94 3.12 -15.44 6.98
N VAL A 95 3.01 -16.19 8.08
CA VAL A 95 3.29 -15.71 9.44
C VAL A 95 4.42 -16.57 10.00
N THR A 96 5.41 -15.94 10.61
CA THR A 96 6.52 -16.63 11.27
C THR A 96 6.92 -15.95 12.57
N SER A 97 7.77 -16.59 13.36
CA SER A 97 8.42 -15.98 14.51
C SER A 97 9.81 -16.55 14.75
N SER A 98 10.73 -15.74 15.28
CA SER A 98 12.06 -16.16 15.72
C SER A 98 12.36 -15.65 17.12
N GLY A 99 13.08 -16.44 17.91
CA GLY A 99 13.45 -16.09 19.28
C GLY A 99 12.43 -16.52 20.34
N GLU A 100 12.79 -16.27 21.59
CA GLU A 100 12.02 -16.65 22.79
C GLU A 100 11.93 -15.48 23.78
N GLY A 101 10.93 -15.50 24.66
CA GLY A 101 10.76 -14.49 25.70
C GLY A 101 10.73 -13.05 25.13
N GLN A 102 11.60 -12.20 25.68
CA GLN A 102 11.73 -10.78 25.28
C GLN A 102 12.42 -10.60 23.92
N ASP A 103 13.11 -11.62 23.41
CA ASP A 103 13.79 -11.59 22.12
C ASP A 103 12.92 -12.08 20.97
N LYS A 104 11.69 -12.52 21.26
CA LYS A 104 10.79 -13.08 20.27
C LYS A 104 10.23 -12.00 19.34
N ILE A 105 10.31 -12.25 18.04
CA ILE A 105 9.81 -11.39 16.97
C ILE A 105 8.75 -12.17 16.21
N TYR A 106 7.60 -11.54 15.96
CA TYR A 106 6.54 -12.03 15.08
C TYR A 106 6.63 -11.29 13.76
N GLY A 107 6.47 -12.00 12.65
CA GLY A 107 6.49 -11.43 11.31
C GLY A 107 5.34 -11.92 10.45
N LEU A 108 4.91 -11.07 9.53
CA LEU A 108 3.88 -11.38 8.54
C LEU A 108 4.29 -10.73 7.21
N ALA A 109 4.11 -11.47 6.13
CA ALA A 109 4.17 -10.93 4.78
C ALA A 109 2.94 -11.43 4.00
N GLN A 110 2.35 -10.54 3.21
CA GLN A 110 1.21 -10.87 2.38
C GLN A 110 1.28 -10.13 1.05
N CYS A 111 1.14 -10.88 -0.05
CA CYS A 111 0.99 -10.32 -1.38
C CYS A 111 -0.48 -9.98 -1.66
N ARG A 112 -0.71 -9.10 -2.63
CA ARG A 112 -2.04 -8.86 -3.16
C ARG A 112 -2.52 -10.12 -3.88
N GLY A 113 -3.73 -10.59 -3.59
CA GLY A 113 -4.15 -11.93 -4.01
C GLY A 113 -4.35 -12.11 -5.52
N ASP A 114 -4.22 -11.06 -6.32
CA ASP A 114 -4.30 -11.06 -7.77
C ASP A 114 -2.93 -11.04 -8.48
N VAL A 115 -1.80 -10.86 -7.77
CA VAL A 115 -0.47 -10.78 -8.43
C VAL A 115 0.14 -12.16 -8.70
N SER A 116 1.09 -12.22 -9.63
CA SER A 116 1.83 -13.45 -9.93
C SER A 116 2.74 -13.87 -8.77
N LYS A 117 3.24 -15.11 -8.80
CA LYS A 117 4.21 -15.58 -7.80
C LYS A 117 5.52 -14.82 -7.92
N GLU A 118 5.92 -14.49 -9.13
CA GLU A 118 7.13 -13.77 -9.46
C GLU A 118 7.07 -12.34 -8.89
N ASP A 119 5.99 -11.61 -9.17
CA ASP A 119 5.76 -10.26 -8.63
C ASP A 119 5.69 -10.29 -7.09
N CYS A 120 5.04 -11.30 -6.52
CA CYS A 120 4.97 -11.48 -5.07
C CYS A 120 6.36 -11.71 -4.44
N SER A 121 7.18 -12.55 -5.06
CA SER A 121 8.55 -12.84 -4.62
C SER A 121 9.42 -11.58 -4.69
N GLU A 122 9.35 -10.83 -5.78
CA GLU A 122 10.11 -9.58 -5.95
C GLU A 122 9.70 -8.55 -4.88
N CYS A 123 8.40 -8.32 -4.73
CA CYS A 123 7.85 -7.40 -3.73
C CYS A 123 8.37 -7.67 -2.32
N THR A 124 8.29 -8.93 -1.91
CA THR A 124 8.57 -9.32 -0.53
C THR A 124 10.06 -9.30 -0.23
N LYS A 125 10.91 -9.54 -1.23
CA LYS A 125 12.37 -9.35 -1.13
C LYS A 125 12.73 -7.87 -0.99
N ASP A 126 12.13 -7.00 -1.79
CA ASP A 126 12.40 -5.56 -1.70
C ASP A 126 11.90 -4.98 -0.38
N ALA A 127 10.69 -5.36 0.04
CA ALA A 127 10.15 -4.97 1.34
C ALA A 127 11.04 -5.44 2.50
N ALA A 128 11.51 -6.69 2.47
CA ALA A 128 12.37 -7.24 3.52
C ALA A 128 13.76 -6.60 3.54
N LYS A 129 14.28 -6.15 2.39
CA LYS A 129 15.54 -5.42 2.27
C LYS A 129 15.41 -3.98 2.79
N GLN A 130 14.38 -3.25 2.38
CA GLN A 130 14.23 -1.83 2.66
C GLN A 130 13.76 -1.54 4.09
N LEU A 131 12.86 -2.37 4.64
CA LEU A 131 12.28 -2.11 5.96
C LEU A 131 13.32 -1.89 7.09
N PRO A 132 14.37 -2.71 7.25
CA PRO A 132 15.39 -2.47 8.27
C PRO A 132 16.27 -1.24 7.99
N GLU A 133 16.43 -0.82 6.73
CA GLU A 133 17.16 0.42 6.38
C GLU A 133 16.35 1.67 6.76
N LEU A 134 15.04 1.60 6.57
CA LEU A 134 14.10 2.68 6.90
C LEU A 134 13.80 2.76 8.40
N CYS A 135 13.79 1.63 9.10
CA CYS A 135 13.48 1.52 10.53
C CYS A 135 14.62 0.82 11.32
N PRO A 136 15.84 1.40 11.36
CA PRO A 136 17.06 0.69 11.80
C PRO A 136 17.07 0.24 13.26
N ASN A 137 16.28 0.87 14.13
CA ASN A 137 16.31 0.61 15.57
C ASN A 137 14.94 0.22 16.15
N GLN A 138 13.91 0.09 15.31
CA GLN A 138 12.55 -0.18 15.76
C GLN A 138 12.25 -1.67 15.79
N SER A 139 11.57 -2.09 16.84
CA SER A 139 11.14 -3.47 17.06
C SER A 139 9.67 -3.72 16.67
N ASP A 140 8.97 -2.69 16.20
CA ASP A 140 7.68 -2.74 15.48
C ASP A 140 7.79 -1.87 14.23
N ALA A 141 7.77 -2.51 13.06
CA ALA A 141 7.90 -1.84 11.78
C ALA A 141 7.04 -2.49 10.70
N ARG A 142 6.60 -1.68 9.75
CA ARG A 142 5.64 -2.04 8.70
C ARG A 142 6.03 -1.34 7.40
N ILE A 143 5.83 -2.00 6.27
CA ILE A 143 6.02 -1.43 4.94
C ILE A 143 4.94 -1.92 3.98
N TRP A 144 4.41 -1.00 3.18
CA TRP A 144 3.39 -1.23 2.18
C TRP A 144 3.98 -0.95 0.80
N PHE A 145 3.76 -1.88 -0.10
CA PHE A 145 3.99 -1.79 -1.54
C PHE A 145 2.65 -1.98 -2.25
N ASP A 146 2.59 -1.65 -3.54
CA ASP A 146 1.36 -1.88 -4.33
C ASP A 146 0.99 -3.38 -4.41
N TYR A 147 1.96 -4.29 -4.34
CA TYR A 147 1.75 -5.74 -4.50
C TYR A 147 1.98 -6.56 -3.22
N CYS A 148 2.51 -5.97 -2.14
CA CYS A 148 2.67 -6.69 -0.87
C CYS A 148 2.71 -5.76 0.34
N PHE A 149 2.53 -6.38 1.50
CA PHE A 149 2.64 -5.80 2.81
C PHE A 149 3.55 -6.67 3.67
N LEU A 150 4.44 -6.04 4.43
CA LEU A 150 5.35 -6.73 5.35
C LEU A 150 5.36 -6.02 6.70
N ARG A 151 5.31 -6.80 7.79
CA ARG A 151 5.35 -6.31 9.17
C ARG A 151 6.15 -7.23 10.08
N TYR A 152 6.85 -6.65 11.04
CA TYR A 152 7.32 -7.36 12.23
C TYR A 152 7.02 -6.58 13.51
N ASP A 153 6.89 -7.29 14.63
CA ASP A 153 6.70 -6.71 15.97
C ASP A 153 7.22 -7.69 17.04
N ILE A 154 7.68 -7.18 18.18
CA ILE A 154 7.93 -7.95 19.40
C ILE A 154 6.63 -8.44 20.07
N SER A 155 5.53 -7.71 19.86
CA SER A 155 4.20 -8.05 20.36
C SER A 155 3.47 -8.95 19.36
N ASN A 156 2.87 -10.04 19.85
CA ASN A 156 2.07 -10.90 18.98
C ASN A 156 0.82 -10.16 18.48
N PHE A 157 0.80 -9.81 17.19
CA PHE A 157 -0.32 -9.17 16.49
C PHE A 157 -1.18 -10.14 15.68
N VAL A 158 -0.76 -11.41 15.56
CA VAL A 158 -1.42 -12.39 14.69
C VAL A 158 -2.88 -12.60 15.13
N GLY A 159 -3.80 -12.41 14.19
CA GLY A 159 -5.25 -12.55 14.40
C GLY A 159 -5.91 -11.36 15.10
N LYS A 160 -5.21 -10.22 15.25
CA LYS A 160 -5.72 -9.02 15.90
C LYS A 160 -5.89 -7.88 14.90
N VAL A 161 -7.01 -7.18 14.98
CA VAL A 161 -7.26 -5.98 14.16
C VAL A 161 -6.33 -4.86 14.58
N ASP A 162 -5.63 -4.27 13.61
CA ASP A 162 -4.78 -3.11 13.76
C ASP A 162 -5.08 -2.09 12.65
N THR A 163 -5.88 -1.09 13.05
CA THR A 163 -6.17 0.13 12.29
C THR A 163 -5.60 1.37 12.99
N SER A 164 -4.61 1.20 13.88
CA SER A 164 -4.05 2.29 14.72
C SER A 164 -3.07 3.18 13.97
N PHE A 165 -2.74 2.83 12.74
CA PHE A 165 -1.96 3.66 11.84
C PHE A 165 -2.42 3.33 10.43
N GLY A 166 -2.73 4.37 9.67
CA GLY A 166 -3.18 4.24 8.28
C GLY A 166 -2.48 5.20 7.35
N ILE A 167 -2.34 4.80 6.08
CA ILE A 167 -1.91 5.71 5.01
C ILE A 167 -3.09 5.86 4.04
N ILE A 168 -3.47 7.10 3.74
CA ILE A 168 -4.48 7.41 2.74
C ILE A 168 -3.79 8.02 1.52
N TYR A 169 -4.13 7.53 0.34
CA TYR A 169 -3.85 8.19 -0.92
C TYR A 169 -5.16 8.59 -1.56
N TYR A 170 -5.34 9.85 -1.95
CA TYR A 170 -6.54 10.26 -2.66
C TYR A 170 -6.22 11.11 -3.87
N ASN A 171 -7.02 10.96 -4.92
CA ASN A 171 -6.94 11.77 -6.12
C ASN A 171 -7.38 13.21 -5.79
N VAL A 172 -6.61 14.21 -6.22
CA VAL A 172 -6.96 15.62 -6.00
C VAL A 172 -8.17 16.08 -6.81
N GLU A 173 -8.47 15.39 -7.90
CA GLU A 173 -9.65 15.64 -8.72
C GLU A 173 -10.89 15.02 -8.10
N ASN A 174 -11.98 15.79 -8.11
CA ASN A 174 -13.30 15.29 -7.80
C ASN A 174 -13.97 14.72 -9.05
N VAL A 175 -14.86 13.75 -8.85
CA VAL A 175 -15.79 13.30 -9.88
C VAL A 175 -16.73 14.43 -10.27
N THR A 176 -17.09 14.48 -11.54
CA THR A 176 -18.02 15.49 -12.09
C THR A 176 -19.15 14.88 -12.90
N ASP A 177 -18.97 13.65 -13.38
CA ASP A 177 -19.98 12.85 -14.09
C ASP A 177 -19.76 11.38 -13.70
N PRO A 178 -20.72 10.68 -13.07
CA PRO A 178 -22.01 11.20 -12.64
C PRO A 178 -21.84 12.26 -11.52
N ASP A 179 -22.94 12.87 -11.07
CA ASP A 179 -22.86 13.81 -9.95
C ASP A 179 -22.24 13.14 -8.71
N PRO A 180 -21.51 13.89 -7.85
CA PRO A 180 -20.76 13.29 -6.75
C PRO A 180 -21.57 12.47 -5.76
N VAL A 181 -22.86 12.78 -5.56
CA VAL A 181 -23.72 12.04 -4.62
C VAL A 181 -24.11 10.69 -5.23
N THR A 182 -24.44 10.67 -6.53
CA THR A 182 -24.68 9.43 -7.27
C THR A 182 -23.41 8.57 -7.31
N PHE A 183 -22.25 9.17 -7.56
CA PHE A 183 -20.97 8.46 -7.53
C PHE A 183 -20.70 7.81 -6.17
N ASP A 184 -20.83 8.54 -5.06
CA ASP A 184 -20.58 8.01 -3.73
C ASP A 184 -21.53 6.85 -3.38
N LYS A 185 -22.78 6.90 -3.88
CA LYS A 185 -23.74 5.81 -3.73
C LYS A 185 -23.30 4.56 -4.50
N ASP A 186 -22.88 4.71 -5.74
CA ASP A 186 -22.42 3.59 -6.57
C ASP A 186 -21.11 2.99 -6.02
N LEU A 187 -20.21 3.84 -5.52
CA LEU A 187 -19.00 3.44 -4.80
C LEU A 187 -19.34 2.65 -3.54
N GLY A 188 -20.30 3.12 -2.73
CA GLY A 188 -20.76 2.41 -1.54
C GLY A 188 -21.30 1.02 -1.88
N ALA A 189 -22.14 0.92 -2.91
CA ALA A 189 -22.71 -0.36 -3.36
C ALA A 189 -21.62 -1.33 -3.84
N LEU A 190 -20.65 -0.84 -4.63
CA LEU A 190 -19.53 -1.66 -5.09
C LEU A 190 -18.63 -2.11 -3.92
N MET A 191 -18.36 -1.22 -2.96
CA MET A 191 -17.57 -1.52 -1.76
C MET A 191 -18.25 -2.59 -0.89
N ASP A 192 -19.57 -2.52 -0.73
CA ASP A 192 -20.32 -3.56 -0.01
C ASP A 192 -20.25 -4.91 -0.73
N GLN A 193 -20.33 -4.92 -2.07
CA GLN A 193 -20.17 -6.13 -2.87
C GLN A 193 -18.78 -6.76 -2.68
N VAL A 194 -17.70 -5.99 -2.88
CA VAL A 194 -16.33 -6.54 -2.79
C VAL A 194 -15.97 -6.90 -1.35
N LYS A 195 -16.48 -6.16 -0.35
CA LYS A 195 -16.38 -6.55 1.07
C LYS A 195 -17.05 -7.90 1.32
N ALA A 196 -18.27 -8.10 0.83
CA ALA A 196 -18.94 -9.40 0.98
C ALA A 196 -18.16 -10.55 0.34
N GLN A 197 -17.55 -10.31 -0.84
CA GLN A 197 -16.66 -11.30 -1.46
C GLN A 197 -15.43 -11.61 -0.60
N ALA A 198 -14.75 -10.61 -0.04
CA ALA A 198 -13.58 -10.80 0.80
C ALA A 198 -13.87 -11.64 2.06
N LEU A 199 -15.12 -11.61 2.54
CA LEU A 199 -15.55 -12.40 3.70
C LEU A 199 -15.84 -13.87 3.37
N VAL A 200 -15.89 -14.26 2.10
CA VAL A 200 -16.03 -15.66 1.69
C VAL A 200 -14.68 -16.37 1.92
N PRO A 201 -14.62 -17.45 2.72
CA PRO A 201 -13.36 -18.11 3.10
C PRO A 201 -12.45 -18.49 1.93
N GLU A 202 -13.04 -18.93 0.82
CA GLU A 202 -12.37 -19.35 -0.41
C GLU A 202 -11.62 -18.20 -1.10
N ASN A 203 -12.02 -16.95 -0.85
CA ASN A 203 -11.38 -15.77 -1.42
C ASN A 203 -10.22 -15.25 -0.56
N HIS A 204 -9.95 -15.88 0.59
CA HIS A 204 -8.80 -15.57 1.44
C HIS A 204 -8.66 -14.07 1.79
N GLY A 205 -9.79 -13.40 2.05
CA GLY A 205 -9.80 -11.98 2.42
C GLY A 205 -9.73 -11.02 1.24
N LEU A 206 -9.67 -11.48 -0.02
CA LEU A 206 -9.66 -10.64 -1.22
C LEU A 206 -11.07 -10.46 -1.78
N GLY A 207 -11.43 -9.23 -2.14
CA GLY A 207 -12.62 -8.93 -2.94
C GLY A 207 -12.28 -7.91 -4.00
N LYS A 208 -12.80 -8.10 -5.22
CA LYS A 208 -12.59 -7.16 -6.32
C LYS A 208 -13.80 -7.12 -7.23
N GLY A 209 -14.04 -5.97 -7.84
CA GLY A 209 -15.20 -5.78 -8.68
C GLY A 209 -15.16 -4.46 -9.40
N GLU A 210 -16.00 -4.38 -10.42
CA GLU A 210 -16.19 -3.20 -11.23
C GLU A 210 -17.67 -2.92 -11.44
N SER A 211 -18.00 -1.65 -11.64
CA SER A 211 -19.36 -1.22 -12.00
C SER A 211 -19.28 -0.08 -13.02
N LYS A 212 -20.16 -0.12 -14.03
CA LYS A 212 -20.31 0.99 -14.96
C LYS A 212 -21.11 2.09 -14.27
N ILE A 213 -20.48 3.24 -14.06
CA ILE A 213 -21.12 4.42 -13.45
C ILE A 213 -21.65 5.40 -14.51
N THR A 214 -21.06 5.37 -15.71
CA THR A 214 -21.58 6.06 -16.91
C THR A 214 -21.36 5.17 -18.15
N PRO A 215 -21.81 5.57 -19.35
CA PRO A 215 -21.47 4.85 -20.59
C PRO A 215 -19.97 4.80 -20.89
N TYR A 216 -19.16 5.68 -20.30
CA TYR A 216 -17.73 5.85 -20.61
C TYR A 216 -16.81 5.57 -19.42
N GLU A 217 -17.34 5.62 -18.19
CA GLU A 217 -16.56 5.42 -16.96
C GLU A 217 -16.96 4.14 -16.25
N THR A 218 -15.95 3.41 -15.81
CA THR A 218 -16.09 2.20 -15.00
C THR A 218 -15.33 2.44 -13.70
N LEU A 219 -16.03 2.21 -12.59
CA LEU A 219 -15.46 2.24 -11.26
C LEU A 219 -14.89 0.86 -10.93
N TYR A 220 -13.64 0.81 -10.47
CA TYR A 220 -12.96 -0.40 -10.05
C TYR A 220 -12.70 -0.33 -8.55
N ALA A 221 -12.93 -1.43 -7.84
CA ALA A 221 -12.67 -1.55 -6.41
C ALA A 221 -11.96 -2.86 -6.07
N LEU A 222 -11.02 -2.78 -5.13
CA LEU A 222 -10.36 -3.94 -4.54
C LEU A 222 -10.25 -3.71 -3.03
N VAL A 223 -10.55 -4.76 -2.27
CA VAL A 223 -10.35 -4.82 -0.83
C VAL A 223 -9.58 -6.08 -0.48
N GLN A 224 -8.73 -6.00 0.53
CA GLN A 224 -7.98 -7.15 1.02
C GLN A 224 -7.79 -7.07 2.54
N CYS A 225 -8.09 -8.15 3.25
CA CYS A 225 -7.70 -8.33 4.65
C CYS A 225 -6.40 -9.13 4.77
N THR A 226 -5.68 -8.96 5.88
CA THR A 226 -4.60 -9.88 6.19
C THR A 226 -5.17 -11.26 6.55
N ARG A 227 -4.54 -12.33 6.05
CA ARG A 227 -5.08 -13.70 6.14
C ARG A 227 -4.97 -14.34 7.53
N ASP A 228 -4.32 -13.68 8.48
CA ASP A 228 -4.31 -14.08 9.88
C ASP A 228 -5.63 -13.76 10.61
N LEU A 229 -6.48 -12.90 10.04
CA LEU A 229 -7.72 -12.47 10.67
C LEU A 229 -8.87 -13.47 10.49
N SER A 230 -9.76 -13.51 11.48
CA SER A 230 -11.07 -14.15 11.34
C SER A 230 -11.97 -13.36 10.40
N GLN A 231 -13.04 -13.99 9.90
CA GLN A 231 -14.05 -13.31 9.07
C GLN A 231 -14.63 -12.06 9.75
N LEU A 232 -14.90 -12.15 11.06
CA LEU A 232 -15.42 -11.01 11.84
C LEU A 232 -14.43 -9.85 11.90
N TYR A 233 -13.15 -10.14 12.15
CA TYR A 233 -12.11 -9.13 12.24
C TYR A 233 -11.73 -8.54 10.88
N CYS A 234 -11.81 -9.34 9.81
CA CYS A 234 -11.72 -8.83 8.45
C CYS A 234 -12.88 -7.85 8.15
N ALA A 235 -14.12 -8.24 8.47
CA ALA A 235 -15.29 -7.38 8.28
C ALA A 235 -15.16 -6.05 9.04
N GLN A 236 -14.67 -6.11 10.28
CA GLN A 236 -14.42 -4.93 11.10
C GLN A 236 -13.39 -4.00 10.47
N CYS A 237 -12.23 -4.52 10.04
CA CYS A 237 -11.18 -3.68 9.43
C CYS A 237 -11.68 -3.01 8.14
N LEU A 238 -12.31 -3.79 7.25
CA LEU A 238 -12.83 -3.25 6.00
C LEU A 238 -13.92 -2.19 6.22
N ALA A 239 -14.80 -2.38 7.21
CA ALA A 239 -15.80 -1.39 7.55
C ALA A 239 -15.16 -0.07 8.03
N ILE A 240 -14.13 -0.13 8.88
CA ILE A 240 -13.39 1.06 9.34
C ILE A 240 -12.73 1.78 8.15
N ALA A 241 -12.11 1.04 7.24
CA ALA A 241 -11.45 1.62 6.08
C ALA A 241 -12.46 2.29 5.12
N ILE A 242 -13.58 1.62 4.82
CA ILE A 242 -14.62 2.14 3.94
C ILE A 242 -15.31 3.39 4.52
N GLN A 243 -15.40 3.53 5.84
CA GLN A 243 -15.94 4.75 6.47
C GLN A 243 -15.19 6.02 6.10
N THR A 244 -13.91 5.92 5.72
CA THR A 244 -13.09 7.07 5.25
C THR A 244 -13.58 7.63 3.90
N PHE A 245 -14.45 6.90 3.19
CA PHE A 245 -14.99 7.32 1.89
C PHE A 245 -16.16 8.30 1.99
N GLY A 246 -16.86 8.35 3.12
CA GLY A 246 -18.03 9.22 3.31
C GLY A 246 -17.83 10.35 4.33
N GLY A 247 -18.88 11.15 4.53
CA GLY A 247 -19.06 11.98 5.73
C GLY A 247 -18.05 13.11 5.95
N GLY A 248 -17.48 13.69 4.90
CA GLY A 248 -16.42 14.70 5.01
C GLY A 248 -15.00 14.12 5.09
N GLY A 249 -14.84 12.81 4.88
CA GLY A 249 -13.54 12.15 4.85
C GLY A 249 -12.68 12.52 3.63
N TYR A 250 -11.40 12.12 3.67
CA TYR A 250 -10.40 12.47 2.65
C TYR A 250 -10.74 12.00 1.23
N CYS A 251 -11.48 10.91 1.11
CA CYS A 251 -11.82 10.30 -0.18
C CYS A 251 -13.19 10.76 -0.73
N GLN A 252 -13.93 11.60 0.00
CA GLN A 252 -15.27 12.00 -0.43
C GLN A 252 -15.22 12.69 -1.81
N HIS A 253 -16.06 12.23 -2.75
CA HIS A 253 -16.16 12.72 -4.12
C HIS A 253 -14.88 12.58 -4.97
N ARG A 254 -13.83 11.91 -4.48
CA ARG A 254 -12.56 11.79 -5.20
C ARG A 254 -12.66 10.74 -6.29
N LYS A 255 -11.95 10.95 -7.41
CA LYS A 255 -11.85 9.97 -8.52
C LYS A 255 -11.12 8.68 -8.17
N GLY A 256 -10.38 8.67 -7.06
CA GLY A 256 -9.66 7.50 -6.58
C GLY A 256 -9.23 7.69 -5.14
N CYS A 257 -9.21 6.59 -4.39
CA CYS A 257 -8.68 6.59 -3.04
C CYS A 257 -8.13 5.21 -2.66
N ARG A 258 -7.09 5.21 -1.81
CA ARG A 258 -6.49 4.03 -1.20
C ARG A 258 -6.40 4.27 0.30
N VAL A 259 -6.77 3.28 1.11
CA VAL A 259 -6.56 3.30 2.57
C VAL A 259 -5.80 2.03 2.95
N LEU A 260 -4.62 2.22 3.53
CA LEU A 260 -3.68 1.17 3.91
C LEU A 260 -3.62 1.10 5.43
N TYR A 261 -4.24 0.09 6.03
CA TYR A 261 -4.04 -0.25 7.43
C TYR A 261 -3.08 -1.45 7.56
N SER A 262 -2.78 -1.82 8.80
CA SER A 262 -1.91 -2.99 9.07
C SER A 262 -2.67 -4.32 8.97
N SER A 263 -4.01 -4.26 8.97
CA SER A 263 -4.90 -5.42 8.91
C SER A 263 -5.74 -5.49 7.63
N CYS A 264 -5.84 -4.41 6.87
CA CYS A 264 -6.57 -4.40 5.62
C CYS A 264 -6.18 -3.25 4.69
N TYR A 265 -6.57 -3.41 3.44
CA TYR A 265 -6.32 -2.55 2.31
C TYR A 265 -7.64 -2.33 1.57
N VAL A 266 -7.96 -1.09 1.22
CA VAL A 266 -9.08 -0.78 0.33
C VAL A 266 -8.61 0.23 -0.72
N ARG A 267 -9.01 0.02 -1.98
CA ARG A 267 -8.70 0.92 -3.09
C ARG A 267 -9.85 0.97 -4.07
N TYR A 268 -10.14 2.17 -4.58
CA TYR A 268 -10.91 2.34 -5.79
C TYR A 268 -10.26 3.36 -6.72
N GLU A 269 -10.50 3.18 -8.02
CA GLU A 269 -10.02 4.06 -9.08
C GLU A 269 -11.00 4.02 -10.26
N LEU A 270 -10.95 5.01 -11.15
CA LEU A 270 -11.69 5.03 -12.43
C LEU A 270 -10.90 4.39 -13.59
N TYR A 271 -9.83 3.66 -13.28
CA TYR A 271 -9.02 2.91 -14.23
C TYR A 271 -8.73 1.51 -13.67
N PRO A 272 -8.54 0.49 -14.52
CA PRO A 272 -8.24 -0.85 -14.06
C PRO A 272 -6.84 -0.90 -13.39
N PHE A 273 -6.74 -1.50 -12.21
CA PHE A 273 -5.49 -1.59 -11.43
C PHE A 273 -5.21 -2.96 -10.80
N TYR A 274 -6.10 -3.93 -10.99
CA TYR A 274 -5.96 -5.30 -10.50
C TYR A 274 -5.99 -6.31 -11.65
N PHE A 275 -5.42 -7.49 -11.41
CA PHE A 275 -5.33 -8.56 -12.40
C PHE A 275 -6.55 -9.51 -12.37
N PRO A 276 -6.87 -10.18 -13.50
CA PRO A 276 -6.38 -9.86 -14.82
C PRO A 276 -6.89 -8.48 -15.24
N VAL A 277 -6.01 -7.65 -15.82
CA VAL A 277 -6.44 -6.40 -16.42
C VAL A 277 -7.33 -6.79 -17.60
N ALA A 278 -8.60 -6.41 -17.58
CA ALA A 278 -9.51 -6.71 -18.68
C ALA A 278 -8.85 -6.21 -19.98
N SER A 279 -8.55 -7.16 -20.89
CA SER A 279 -7.99 -6.88 -22.21
C SER A 279 -9.06 -6.21 -23.07
N SER A 280 -9.44 -4.99 -22.71
CA SER A 280 -9.99 -4.06 -23.69
C SER A 280 -8.85 -3.69 -24.63
N ASN A 281 -9.17 -3.45 -25.91
CA ASN A 281 -8.23 -3.18 -27.01
C ASN A 281 -7.39 -1.88 -26.85
N TYR A 282 -6.91 -1.57 -25.65
CA TYR A 282 -6.19 -0.36 -25.23
C TYR A 282 -4.67 -0.49 -25.30
N VAL A 283 -4.13 -1.49 -26.00
CA VAL A 283 -2.68 -1.55 -26.28
C VAL A 283 -2.24 -0.36 -27.17
N ASN A 284 -3.17 0.37 -27.79
CA ASN A 284 -2.88 1.58 -28.58
C ASN A 284 -3.63 2.82 -28.07
N LYS A 285 -3.38 3.23 -26.82
CA LYS A 285 -3.47 4.61 -26.27
C LYS A 285 -3.57 4.52 -24.74
N VAL A 286 -2.50 4.10 -24.07
CA VAL A 286 -2.32 4.51 -22.67
C VAL A 286 -1.84 5.96 -22.72
N SER A 287 -2.78 6.90 -22.76
CA SER A 287 -2.47 8.25 -22.29
C SER A 287 -2.33 8.10 -20.79
N TYR A 288 -1.10 8.03 -20.29
CA TYR A 288 -0.82 8.11 -18.88
C TYR A 288 -1.30 9.48 -18.42
N LYS A 289 -2.54 9.55 -17.95
CA LYS A 289 -3.03 10.74 -17.26
C LYS A 289 -2.46 10.63 -15.86
N THR A 290 -1.35 11.31 -15.63
CA THR A 290 -0.71 11.40 -14.31
C THR A 290 -1.79 11.87 -13.32
N SER A 291 -2.21 10.96 -12.44
CA SER A 291 -3.20 11.29 -11.43
C SER A 291 -2.45 11.84 -10.23
N LEU A 292 -2.57 13.14 -9.97
CA LEU A 292 -1.99 13.74 -8.77
C LEU A 292 -2.70 13.13 -7.55
N MET A 293 -1.93 12.46 -6.69
CA MET A 293 -2.43 11.90 -5.44
C MET A 293 -1.80 12.62 -4.25
N VAL A 294 -2.60 12.83 -3.20
CA VAL A 294 -2.13 13.33 -1.91
C VAL A 294 -2.03 12.16 -0.95
N ARG A 295 -0.92 12.08 -0.22
CA ARG A 295 -0.67 11.09 0.84
C ARG A 295 -0.92 11.71 2.21
N VAL A 296 -1.70 11.03 3.06
CA VAL A 296 -2.00 11.44 4.44
C VAL A 296 -1.76 10.26 5.39
N TYR A 297 -1.28 10.55 6.60
CA TYR A 297 -1.12 9.56 7.66
C TYR A 297 -2.23 9.72 8.70
N LEU A 298 -2.89 8.62 9.04
CA LEU A 298 -3.86 8.54 10.13
C LEU A 298 -3.14 8.13 11.43
N PRO A 299 -3.41 8.83 12.55
CA PRO A 299 -2.87 8.50 13.87
C PRO A 299 -3.52 7.25 14.48
#